data_AF-A0A8J6E280-F1
#
_entry.id   AF-A0A8J6E280-F1
#
_cell.length_a   1.000
_cell.length_b   1.000
_cell.length_c   1.000
_cell.angle_alpha   90.00
_cell.angle_beta   90.00
_cell.angle_gamma   90.00
#
_symmetry.space_group_name_H-M   'P 1'
#
loop_
_entity.id
_entity.type
_entity.pdbx_description
1 polymer ?
#
loop_
_entity_poly.entity_id
_entity_poly.type
_entity_poly.pdbx_seq_one_letter_code
_entity_poly.pdbx_strand_id
1 'polypeptide(L)'
;MDEQEEYVDQSAQRVIELAKQNRNLTVSLESAKDRASKAERQLEEVKQELESIKEKQERPAATPSTSKRSTDSLRNRLGILTVENNKLKTEVTKMKSVLTQEIGESWDLQKLLEGETKWRGRAQQIALLRSKLKHALSDTATDATVATVATPDVEDRNKAHLEDIKQNYRVHISEVEAEAAELRQSNAELKKHNDSLASRSKILERDSARLKEKLRLMVQKTKHDNELIEQLRRMPGRGESSPVSGPGRGRVQSTPVGSGPAIAQASDAQQELEDTVARLKDELEDKDARIAQVTAELEELRRVAQAEAAGAEETSKFQVNALAVETRNLQEIAEKYREHNGELAESLEKMTTRYQNEKRKSLKLGHDLSMLTSAAEPPKPNLNRQRDLEQQLEELEQELEFQLDGAHARVVSLTSALAAKEDEIKLCRQLVEEHKHAYDEALGELALQVQSGGAGGDPQVGRELMDLRGRYNRMVMLLSKHGIEY
;
A
#
# COMPACT_ATOMS: atom_id res chain seq x y z
N MET A 1 39.72 -15.57 79.71
CA MET A 1 39.27 -16.45 78.61
C MET A 1 38.38 -15.68 77.67
N ASP A 2 37.46 -14.88 78.20
CA ASP A 2 36.45 -14.12 77.45
C ASP A 2 37.01 -13.18 76.37
N GLU A 3 38.10 -12.43 76.62
CA GLU A 3 38.71 -11.55 75.59
C GLU A 3 39.33 -12.33 74.41
N GLN A 4 39.81 -13.56 74.66
CA GLN A 4 40.33 -14.41 73.58
C GLN A 4 39.20 -15.00 72.74
N GLU A 5 38.05 -15.29 73.35
CA GLU A 5 36.87 -15.81 72.67
C GLU A 5 36.23 -14.73 71.78
N GLU A 6 36.14 -13.49 72.26
CA GLU A 6 35.64 -12.36 71.46
C GLU A 6 36.56 -12.04 70.26
N TYR A 7 37.88 -12.11 70.45
CA TYR A 7 38.84 -11.94 69.35
C TYR A 7 38.71 -13.03 68.28
N VAL A 8 38.46 -14.28 68.69
CA VAL A 8 38.24 -15.41 67.77
C VAL A 8 36.94 -15.21 66.98
N ASP A 9 35.88 -14.72 67.61
CA ASP A 9 34.61 -14.43 66.95
C ASP A 9 34.71 -13.26 65.96
N GLN A 10 35.40 -12.18 66.32
CA GLN A 10 35.66 -11.06 65.41
C GLN A 10 36.52 -11.49 64.20
N SER A 11 37.52 -12.34 64.44
CA SER A 11 38.34 -12.93 63.37
C SER A 11 37.50 -13.84 62.46
N ALA A 12 36.62 -14.68 63.02
CA ALA A 12 35.74 -15.56 62.26
C ALA A 12 34.75 -14.76 61.40
N GLN A 13 34.15 -13.70 61.95
CA GLN A 13 33.29 -12.78 61.19
C GLN A 13 34.06 -12.14 60.03
N ARG A 14 35.29 -11.69 60.26
CA ARG A 14 36.11 -11.08 59.21
C ARG A 14 36.47 -12.06 58.09
N VAL A 15 36.76 -13.31 58.43
CA VAL A 15 37.00 -14.38 57.45
C VAL A 15 35.75 -14.63 56.60
N ILE A 16 34.56 -14.66 57.20
CA ILE A 16 33.29 -14.84 56.48
C ILE A 16 33.02 -13.66 55.55
N GLU A 17 33.24 -12.42 56.00
CA GLU A 17 33.10 -11.24 55.14
C GLU A 17 34.07 -11.25 53.96
N LEU A 18 35.35 -11.55 54.20
CA LEU A 18 36.36 -11.67 53.15
C LEU A 18 36.04 -12.82 52.19
N ALA A 19 35.48 -13.93 52.66
CA ALA A 19 35.01 -15.03 51.82
C ALA A 19 33.82 -14.61 50.94
N LYS A 20 32.86 -13.85 51.49
CA LYS A 20 31.74 -13.29 50.73
C LYS A 20 32.22 -12.29 49.67
N GLN A 21 33.15 -11.41 50.03
CA GLN A 21 33.76 -10.46 49.12
C GLN A 21 34.52 -11.17 47.99
N ASN A 22 35.33 -12.18 48.32
CA ASN A 22 36.01 -13.00 47.30
C ASN A 22 35.02 -13.68 46.35
N ARG A 23 33.93 -14.25 46.87
CA ARG A 23 32.89 -14.87 46.03
C ARG A 23 32.24 -13.86 45.08
N ASN A 24 31.92 -12.66 45.58
CA ASN A 24 31.34 -11.59 44.77
C ASN A 24 32.32 -11.09 43.70
N LEU A 25 33.62 -10.96 44.04
CA LEU A 25 34.66 -10.59 43.09
C LEU A 25 34.84 -11.65 42.00
N THR A 26 34.79 -12.94 42.34
CA THR A 26 34.84 -14.03 41.36
C THR A 26 33.67 -13.95 40.38
N VAL A 27 32.44 -13.78 40.87
CA VAL A 27 31.25 -13.64 40.02
C VAL A 27 31.35 -12.40 39.13
N SER A 28 31.82 -11.27 39.66
CA SER A 28 32.02 -10.05 38.89
C SER A 28 33.07 -10.24 37.79
N LEU A 29 34.18 -10.92 38.10
CA LEU A 29 35.27 -11.22 37.17
C LEU A 29 34.81 -12.18 36.06
N GLU A 30 34.03 -13.20 36.37
CA GLU A 30 33.41 -14.09 35.38
C GLU A 30 32.46 -13.30 34.46
N SER A 31 31.59 -12.46 35.03
CA SER A 31 30.68 -11.62 34.23
C SER A 31 31.41 -10.61 33.33
N ALA A 32 32.59 -10.16 33.74
CA ALA A 32 33.43 -9.25 32.98
C ALA A 32 34.15 -9.99 31.84
N LYS A 33 34.66 -11.21 32.11
CA LYS A 33 35.23 -12.10 31.08
C LYS A 33 34.20 -12.45 30.00
N ASP A 34 32.96 -12.74 30.39
CA ASP A 34 31.89 -13.03 29.43
C ASP A 34 31.56 -11.81 28.56
N ARG A 35 31.54 -10.61 29.14
CA ARG A 35 31.34 -9.36 28.39
C ARG A 35 32.52 -9.06 27.46
N ALA A 36 33.76 -9.28 27.91
CA ALA A 36 34.96 -9.11 27.09
C ALA A 36 34.97 -10.09 25.91
N SER A 37 34.67 -11.38 26.15
CA SER A 37 34.59 -12.37 25.08
C SER A 37 33.48 -12.07 24.06
N LYS A 38 32.33 -11.54 24.51
CA LYS A 38 31.27 -11.07 23.60
C LYS A 38 31.72 -9.88 22.78
N ALA A 39 32.39 -8.90 23.39
CA ALA A 39 32.92 -7.74 22.68
C ALA A 39 34.00 -8.14 21.66
N GLU A 40 34.89 -9.08 22.01
CA GLU A 40 35.90 -9.61 21.10
C GLU A 40 35.28 -10.30 19.88
N ARG A 41 34.21 -11.09 20.06
CA ARG A 41 33.49 -11.70 18.93
C ARG A 41 32.86 -10.66 18.01
N GLN A 42 32.24 -9.63 18.56
CA GLN A 42 31.68 -8.51 17.79
C GLN A 42 32.77 -7.74 17.03
N LEU A 43 33.93 -7.57 17.65
CA LEU A 43 35.07 -6.89 17.02
C LEU A 43 35.63 -7.73 15.86
N GLU A 44 35.68 -9.05 16.01
CA GLU A 44 36.10 -9.96 14.95
C GLU A 44 35.10 -10.01 13.78
N GLU A 45 33.79 -10.00 14.08
CA GLU A 45 32.73 -9.93 13.08
C GLU A 45 32.81 -8.63 12.26
N VAL A 46 32.95 -7.48 12.92
CA VAL A 46 33.12 -6.17 12.26
C VAL A 46 34.42 -6.12 11.44
N LYS A 47 35.50 -6.75 11.90
CA LYS A 47 36.76 -6.84 11.14
C LYS A 47 36.58 -7.67 9.86
N GLN A 48 35.91 -8.81 9.94
CA GLN A 48 35.59 -9.65 8.77
C GLN A 48 34.69 -8.91 7.78
N GLU A 49 33.70 -8.17 8.27
CA GLU A 49 32.87 -7.31 7.41
C GLU A 49 33.70 -6.24 6.70
N LEU A 50 34.62 -5.58 7.41
CA LEU A 50 35.53 -4.58 6.84
C LEU A 50 36.47 -5.17 5.78
N GLU A 51 37.02 -6.36 6.01
CA GLU A 51 37.83 -7.07 5.02
C GLU A 51 37.00 -7.43 3.78
N SER A 52 35.77 -7.92 3.95
CA SER A 52 34.87 -8.22 2.83
C SER A 52 34.49 -6.98 2.01
N ILE A 53 34.40 -5.81 2.65
CA ILE A 53 34.11 -4.53 2.00
C ILE A 53 35.36 -4.06 1.23
N LYS A 54 36.55 -4.16 1.82
CA LYS A 54 37.81 -3.80 1.15
C LYS A 54 38.07 -4.68 -0.08
N GLU A 55 37.85 -5.98 0.02
CA GLU A 55 38.00 -6.92 -1.10
C GLU A 55 37.00 -6.63 -2.23
N LYS A 56 35.79 -6.14 -1.90
CA LYS A 56 34.80 -5.66 -2.88
C LYS A 56 35.18 -4.32 -3.51
N GLN A 57 36.04 -3.52 -2.87
CA GLN A 57 36.40 -2.17 -3.31
C GLN A 57 37.65 -2.15 -4.22
N GLU A 58 38.52 -3.17 -4.16
CA GLU A 58 39.73 -3.28 -4.99
C GLU A 58 39.53 -3.99 -6.35
N ARG A 59 38.31 -4.45 -6.68
CA ARG A 59 38.00 -4.97 -8.04
C ARG A 59 37.66 -3.83 -9.01
N PRO A 60 38.35 -3.70 -10.16
CA PRO A 60 38.07 -2.63 -11.11
C PRO A 60 36.80 -2.94 -11.92
N ALA A 61 35.86 -1.98 -11.87
CA ALA A 61 34.81 -1.66 -12.84
C ALA A 61 34.00 -2.80 -13.50
N ALA A 62 32.85 -3.16 -12.91
CA ALA A 62 31.61 -3.45 -13.64
C ALA A 62 30.36 -3.46 -12.72
N THR A 63 29.38 -2.60 -13.04
CA THR A 63 27.95 -2.57 -12.61
C THR A 63 27.57 -1.96 -11.22
N PRO A 64 26.72 -0.89 -11.15
CA PRO A 64 26.31 -0.23 -9.91
C PRO A 64 24.80 -0.36 -9.63
N SER A 65 24.31 -1.46 -9.04
CA SER A 65 22.86 -1.61 -8.81
C SER A 65 22.41 -1.93 -7.37
N THR A 66 23.30 -2.35 -6.47
CA THR A 66 22.93 -2.73 -5.09
C THR A 66 23.40 -1.76 -4.01
N SER A 67 24.50 -1.02 -4.23
CA SER A 67 25.00 -0.05 -3.24
C SER A 67 24.14 1.23 -3.15
N LYS A 68 23.55 1.69 -4.27
CA LYS A 68 22.68 2.88 -4.29
C LYS A 68 21.40 2.70 -3.45
N ARG A 69 20.76 1.52 -3.51
CA ARG A 69 19.51 1.28 -2.76
C ARG A 69 19.68 1.36 -1.25
N SER A 70 20.83 0.93 -0.71
CA SER A 70 21.12 1.02 0.72
C SER A 70 21.42 2.47 1.14
N THR A 71 22.14 3.23 0.32
CA THR A 71 22.36 4.66 0.59
C THR A 71 21.09 5.48 0.47
N ASP A 72 20.19 5.12 -0.44
CA ASP A 72 18.93 5.81 -0.66
C ASP A 72 17.91 5.48 0.44
N SER A 73 17.88 4.24 0.97
CA SER A 73 17.04 3.90 2.11
C SER A 73 17.48 4.59 3.41
N LEU A 74 18.80 4.70 3.63
CA LEU A 74 19.35 5.46 4.77
C LEU A 74 19.09 6.96 4.61
N ARG A 75 19.20 7.52 3.40
CA ARG A 75 18.88 8.92 3.13
C ARG A 75 17.40 9.21 3.36
N ASN A 76 16.51 8.31 2.94
CA ASN A 76 15.08 8.45 3.18
C ASN A 76 14.76 8.37 4.68
N ARG A 77 15.36 7.42 5.41
CA ARG A 77 15.20 7.31 6.86
C ARG A 77 15.74 8.53 7.61
N LEU A 78 16.85 9.10 7.17
CA LEU A 78 17.39 10.34 7.71
C LEU A 78 16.44 11.53 7.43
N GLY A 79 15.82 11.57 6.26
CA GLY A 79 14.79 12.56 5.91
C GLY A 79 13.59 12.50 6.85
N ILE A 80 13.05 11.29 7.06
CA ILE A 80 11.93 11.05 8.00
C ILE A 80 12.30 11.50 9.42
N LEU A 81 13.45 11.06 9.93
CA LEU A 81 13.92 11.43 11.27
C LEU A 81 14.17 12.93 11.41
N THR A 82 14.61 13.60 10.36
CA THR A 82 14.80 15.06 10.37
C THR A 82 13.46 15.80 10.47
N VAL A 83 12.45 15.34 9.73
CA VAL A 83 11.08 15.89 9.80
C VAL A 83 10.47 15.65 11.18
N GLU A 84 10.59 14.45 11.74
CA GLU A 84 10.12 14.13 13.09
C GLU A 84 10.84 14.98 14.16
N ASN A 85 12.16 15.15 14.04
CA ASN A 85 12.93 15.98 14.96
C ASN A 85 12.49 17.45 14.91
N ASN A 86 12.20 17.97 13.71
CA ASN A 86 11.66 19.31 13.54
C ASN A 86 10.25 19.43 14.12
N LYS A 87 9.39 18.43 13.92
CA LYS A 87 8.05 18.38 14.52
C LYS A 87 8.15 18.43 16.05
N LEU A 88 8.96 17.57 16.65
CA LEU A 88 9.18 17.55 18.11
C LEU A 88 9.74 18.88 18.63
N LYS A 89 10.67 19.52 17.91
CA LYS A 89 11.17 20.85 18.26
C LYS A 89 10.04 21.89 18.26
N THR A 90 9.19 21.89 17.24
CA THR A 90 8.06 22.82 17.18
C THR A 90 7.04 22.58 18.29
N GLU A 91 6.74 21.32 18.61
CA GLU A 91 5.86 20.95 19.74
C GLU A 91 6.44 21.41 21.08
N VAL A 92 7.74 21.19 21.30
CA VAL A 92 8.43 21.68 22.51
C VAL A 92 8.37 23.20 22.61
N THR A 93 8.55 23.95 21.51
CA THR A 93 8.40 25.42 21.54
C THR A 93 6.97 25.86 21.80
N LYS A 94 5.97 25.16 21.25
CA LYS A 94 4.55 25.44 21.52
C LYS A 94 4.21 25.19 22.98
N MET A 95 4.60 24.04 23.52
CA MET A 95 4.40 23.72 24.95
C MET A 95 5.09 24.72 25.86
N LYS A 96 6.31 25.15 25.54
CA LYS A 96 6.99 26.23 26.27
C LYS A 96 6.21 27.54 26.21
N SER A 97 5.70 27.92 25.04
CA SER A 97 4.89 29.14 24.88
C SER A 97 3.60 29.10 25.69
N VAL A 98 2.88 27.98 25.66
CA VAL A 98 1.65 27.78 26.45
C VAL A 98 1.97 27.86 27.93
N LEU A 99 3.02 27.16 28.38
CA LEU A 99 3.45 27.22 29.78
C LEU A 99 3.84 28.66 30.17
N THR A 100 4.56 29.40 29.32
CA THR A 100 4.88 30.81 29.57
C THR A 100 3.63 31.69 29.65
N GLN A 101 2.61 31.46 28.82
CA GLN A 101 1.32 32.17 28.88
C GLN A 101 0.53 31.85 30.17
N GLU A 102 0.58 30.59 30.62
CA GLU A 102 -0.03 30.13 31.87
C GLU A 102 0.69 30.68 33.11
N ILE A 103 2.02 30.84 33.04
CA ILE A 103 2.84 31.35 34.13
C ILE A 103 2.83 32.89 34.19
N GLY A 104 2.61 33.52 33.05
CA GLY A 104 2.65 34.97 32.85
C GLY A 104 4.05 35.44 32.46
N GLU A 105 4.12 36.51 31.66
CA GLU A 105 5.37 37.04 31.08
C GLU A 105 6.40 37.52 32.11
N SER A 106 6.01 37.64 33.38
CA SER A 106 6.87 38.10 34.48
C SER A 106 7.74 37.01 35.11
N TRP A 107 7.58 35.73 34.73
CA TRP A 107 8.27 34.61 35.36
C TRP A 107 9.05 33.78 34.35
N ASP A 108 10.31 33.48 34.70
CA ASP A 108 11.19 32.65 33.89
C ASP A 108 10.90 31.16 34.11
N LEU A 109 10.52 30.46 33.04
CA LEU A 109 10.20 29.04 33.02
C LEU A 109 11.32 28.18 33.62
N GLN A 110 12.57 28.56 33.35
CA GLN A 110 13.74 27.77 33.73
C GLN A 110 13.95 27.78 35.25
N LYS A 111 13.77 28.95 35.87
CA LYS A 111 13.84 29.12 37.34
C LYS A 111 12.66 28.46 38.07
N LEU A 112 11.52 28.33 37.39
CA LEU A 112 10.35 27.63 37.92
C LEU A 112 10.60 26.11 37.97
N LEU A 113 11.20 25.53 36.92
CA LEU A 113 11.54 24.10 36.86
C LEU A 113 12.64 23.71 37.86
N GLU A 114 13.55 24.63 38.18
CA GLU A 114 14.62 24.43 39.18
C GLU A 114 14.09 24.45 40.63
N GLY A 115 12.80 24.74 40.84
CA GLY A 115 12.11 24.52 42.11
C GLY A 115 12.20 25.65 43.15
N GLU A 116 12.84 26.78 42.84
CA GLU A 116 13.12 27.86 43.79
C GLU A 116 12.10 29.02 43.78
N THR A 117 10.82 28.77 43.51
CA THR A 117 9.83 29.86 43.38
C THR A 117 8.54 29.65 44.18
N LYS A 118 7.99 30.73 44.73
CA LYS A 118 6.68 30.78 45.41
C LYS A 118 5.52 30.99 44.41
N TRP A 119 5.71 30.60 43.15
CA TRP A 119 4.71 30.83 42.12
C TRP A 119 3.45 30.01 42.41
N ARG A 120 2.31 30.68 42.51
CA ARG A 120 0.97 30.08 42.53
C ARG A 120 0.38 30.26 41.14
N GLY A 121 -0.12 29.17 40.56
CA GLY A 121 -0.69 29.16 39.20
C GLY A 121 -1.69 30.28 38.93
N ARG A 122 -1.76 30.78 37.68
CA ARG A 122 -2.67 31.86 37.28
C ARG A 122 -4.13 31.55 37.61
N ALA A 123 -4.59 30.33 37.40
CA ALA A 123 -5.93 29.88 37.81
C ALA A 123 -6.17 30.07 39.33
N GLN A 124 -5.16 29.78 40.16
CA GLN A 124 -5.24 29.96 41.62
C GLN A 124 -5.19 31.45 42.00
N GLN A 125 -4.42 32.27 41.29
CA GLN A 125 -4.41 33.72 41.46
C GLN A 125 -5.76 34.33 41.07
N ILE A 126 -6.36 33.92 39.95
CA ILE A 126 -7.69 34.34 39.52
C ILE A 126 -8.74 33.92 40.55
N ALA A 127 -8.69 32.69 41.06
CA ALA A 127 -9.62 32.25 42.11
C ALA A 127 -9.50 33.10 43.38
N LEU A 128 -8.26 33.43 43.78
CA LEU A 128 -8.00 34.27 44.95
C LEU A 128 -8.42 35.72 44.74
N LEU A 129 -8.18 36.28 43.55
CA LEU A 129 -8.65 37.60 43.16
C LEU A 129 -10.18 37.65 43.10
N ARG A 130 -10.84 36.65 42.52
CA ARG A 130 -12.31 36.52 42.50
C ARG A 130 -12.89 36.45 43.91
N SER A 131 -12.25 35.70 44.82
CA SER A 131 -12.64 35.66 46.24
C SER A 131 -12.48 37.03 46.91
N LYS A 132 -11.34 37.71 46.70
CA LYS A 132 -11.11 39.07 47.21
C LYS A 132 -12.08 40.09 46.63
N LEU A 133 -12.38 40.01 45.33
CA LEU A 133 -13.34 40.87 44.65
C LEU A 133 -14.74 40.63 45.20
N LYS A 134 -15.14 39.38 45.41
CA LYS A 134 -16.42 39.03 46.03
C LYS A 134 -16.54 39.56 47.46
N HIS A 135 -15.47 39.47 48.26
CA HIS A 135 -15.43 40.04 49.61
C HIS A 135 -15.47 41.57 49.58
N ALA A 136 -14.68 42.22 48.72
CA ALA A 136 -14.73 43.67 48.54
C ALA A 136 -16.10 44.15 48.04
N LEU A 137 -16.73 43.42 47.12
CA LEU A 137 -18.06 43.73 46.62
C LEU A 137 -19.13 43.56 47.71
N SER A 138 -19.03 42.52 48.54
CA SER A 138 -19.94 42.34 49.69
C SER A 138 -19.73 43.41 50.75
N ASP A 139 -18.49 43.86 50.94
CA ASP A 139 -18.14 44.91 51.89
C ASP A 139 -18.59 46.30 51.38
N THR A 140 -18.63 46.52 50.06
CA THR A 140 -19.18 47.74 49.44
C THR A 140 -20.70 47.70 49.22
N ALA A 141 -21.33 46.52 49.24
CA ALA A 141 -22.78 46.39 49.03
C ALA A 141 -23.62 46.81 50.25
N THR A 142 -22.99 47.21 51.35
CA THR A 142 -23.68 47.79 52.51
C THR A 142 -23.89 49.30 52.39
N ASP A 143 -23.35 49.96 51.36
CA ASP A 143 -23.56 51.38 51.12
C ASP A 143 -23.66 51.68 49.60
N ALA A 144 -24.75 52.32 49.20
CA ALA A 144 -25.12 52.71 47.83
C ALA A 144 -25.90 51.69 46.98
N THR A 145 -27.18 52.05 46.81
CA THR A 145 -28.07 51.81 45.67
C THR A 145 -27.35 51.86 44.31
N VAL A 146 -26.88 50.73 43.80
CA VAL A 146 -26.58 50.55 42.38
C VAL A 146 -27.48 49.44 41.87
N ALA A 147 -28.67 49.83 41.44
CA ALA A 147 -29.52 49.00 40.61
C ALA A 147 -28.71 48.62 39.37
N THR A 148 -28.38 47.33 39.30
CA THR A 148 -27.77 46.71 38.12
C THR A 148 -28.62 47.00 36.90
N VAL A 149 -28.04 47.71 35.94
CA VAL A 149 -28.53 47.85 34.57
C VAL A 149 -28.36 46.49 33.87
N ALA A 150 -29.16 45.51 34.28
CA ALA A 150 -29.47 44.35 33.47
C ALA A 150 -30.75 44.70 32.73
N THR A 151 -30.63 45.24 31.51
CA THR A 151 -31.80 45.45 30.66
C THR A 151 -32.31 44.07 30.22
N PRO A 152 -33.53 43.65 30.61
CA PRO A 152 -34.05 42.30 30.36
C PRO A 152 -34.09 41.92 28.87
N ASP A 153 -34.14 42.91 27.97
CA ASP A 153 -34.16 42.75 26.52
C ASP A 153 -32.87 42.12 25.93
N VAL A 154 -31.71 42.32 26.56
CA VAL A 154 -30.43 41.73 26.08
C VAL A 154 -30.29 40.28 26.53
N GLU A 155 -30.69 39.98 27.76
CA GLU A 155 -30.66 38.61 28.28
C GLU A 155 -31.62 37.68 27.55
N ASP A 156 -32.80 38.18 27.17
CA ASP A 156 -33.78 37.39 26.43
C ASP A 156 -33.37 37.16 24.97
N ARG A 157 -32.71 38.14 24.32
CA ARG A 157 -32.06 37.92 23.01
C ARG A 157 -30.92 36.91 23.08
N ASN A 158 -30.08 36.97 24.11
CA ASN A 158 -28.98 36.03 24.29
C ASN A 158 -29.48 34.60 24.57
N LYS A 159 -30.57 34.46 25.36
CA LYS A 159 -31.23 33.16 25.56
C LYS A 159 -31.80 32.60 24.27
N ALA A 160 -32.51 33.43 23.47
CA ALA A 160 -33.07 33.00 22.19
C ALA A 160 -31.97 32.56 21.20
N HIS A 161 -30.86 33.31 21.13
CA HIS A 161 -29.71 32.94 20.30
C HIS A 161 -29.04 31.63 20.77
N LEU A 162 -28.92 31.42 22.08
CA LEU A 162 -28.42 30.16 22.64
C LEU A 162 -29.36 28.97 22.34
N GLU A 163 -30.67 29.17 22.32
CA GLU A 163 -31.61 28.13 21.93
C GLU A 163 -31.53 27.80 20.43
N ASP A 164 -31.41 28.83 19.58
CA ASP A 164 -31.24 28.64 18.13
C ASP A 164 -29.94 27.89 17.81
N ILE A 165 -28.83 28.27 18.44
CA ILE A 165 -27.54 27.55 18.32
C ILE A 165 -27.70 26.08 18.76
N LYS A 166 -28.35 25.82 19.90
CA LYS A 166 -28.57 24.44 20.38
C LYS A 166 -29.43 23.63 19.42
N GLN A 167 -30.45 24.25 18.83
CA GLN A 167 -31.32 23.60 17.87
C GLN A 167 -30.57 23.28 16.57
N ASN A 168 -29.76 24.21 16.07
CA ASN A 168 -28.91 23.99 14.90
C ASN A 168 -27.87 22.89 15.15
N TYR A 169 -27.27 22.83 16.34
CA TYR A 169 -26.40 21.70 16.71
C TYR A 169 -27.12 20.36 16.71
N ARG A 170 -28.36 20.29 17.21
CA ARG A 170 -29.15 19.04 17.19
C ARG A 170 -29.47 18.60 15.77
N VAL A 171 -29.83 19.54 14.89
CA VAL A 171 -30.10 19.25 13.48
C VAL A 171 -28.82 18.74 12.80
N HIS A 172 -27.70 19.43 12.96
CA HIS A 172 -26.43 18.98 12.35
C HIS A 172 -25.95 17.63 12.89
N ILE A 173 -26.08 17.37 14.20
CA ILE A 173 -25.77 16.04 14.75
C ILE A 173 -26.67 14.98 14.10
N SER A 174 -27.97 15.24 13.98
CA SER A 174 -28.92 14.32 13.34
C SER A 174 -28.60 14.09 11.86
N GLU A 175 -28.16 15.11 11.12
CA GLU A 175 -27.75 14.98 9.72
C GLU A 175 -26.50 14.13 9.56
N VAL A 176 -25.47 14.40 10.38
CA VAL A 176 -24.22 13.62 10.39
C VAL A 176 -24.47 12.17 10.80
N GLU A 177 -25.36 11.93 11.76
CA GLU A 177 -25.77 10.57 12.14
C GLU A 177 -26.49 9.84 10.99
N ALA A 178 -27.36 10.52 10.25
CA ALA A 178 -28.05 9.97 9.08
C ALA A 178 -27.07 9.65 7.95
N GLU A 179 -26.16 10.56 7.62
CA GLU A 179 -25.12 10.34 6.61
C GLU A 179 -24.20 9.17 7.01
N ALA A 180 -23.79 9.11 8.28
CA ALA A 180 -22.98 8.01 8.79
C ALA A 180 -23.73 6.68 8.79
N ALA A 181 -25.06 6.66 8.89
CA ALA A 181 -25.86 5.45 8.76
C ALA A 181 -25.94 5.00 7.29
N GLU A 182 -26.17 5.94 6.36
CA GLU A 182 -26.21 5.67 4.92
C GLU A 182 -24.86 5.15 4.40
N LEU A 183 -23.74 5.78 4.79
CA LEU A 183 -22.39 5.32 4.44
C LEU A 183 -22.09 3.92 5.00
N ARG A 184 -22.63 3.55 6.18
CA ARG A 184 -22.50 2.19 6.72
C ARG A 184 -23.29 1.19 5.91
N GLN A 185 -24.50 1.55 5.48
CA GLN A 185 -25.33 0.69 4.63
C GLN A 185 -24.66 0.47 3.26
N SER A 186 -24.20 1.55 2.61
CA SER A 186 -23.49 1.47 1.34
C SER A 186 -22.23 0.60 1.43
N ASN A 187 -21.44 0.76 2.49
CA ASN A 187 -20.28 -0.11 2.74
C ASN A 187 -20.66 -1.59 2.94
N ALA A 188 -21.78 -1.89 3.60
CA ALA A 188 -22.25 -3.25 3.77
C ALA A 188 -22.67 -3.89 2.43
N GLU A 189 -23.34 -3.12 1.57
CA GLU A 189 -23.73 -3.56 0.23
C GLU A 189 -22.52 -3.80 -0.68
N LEU A 190 -21.53 -2.90 -0.65
CA LEU A 190 -20.27 -3.06 -1.39
C LEU A 190 -19.49 -4.30 -0.94
N LYS A 191 -19.43 -4.57 0.38
CA LYS A 191 -18.82 -5.81 0.90
C LYS A 191 -19.53 -7.05 0.37
N LYS A 192 -20.86 -7.07 0.39
CA LYS A 192 -21.64 -8.19 -0.15
C LYS A 192 -21.39 -8.40 -1.65
N HIS A 193 -21.27 -7.31 -2.42
CA HIS A 193 -20.92 -7.38 -3.84
C HIS A 193 -19.51 -7.94 -4.05
N ASN A 194 -18.53 -7.48 -3.28
CA ASN A 194 -17.16 -8.00 -3.33
C ASN A 194 -17.08 -9.49 -2.95
N ASP A 195 -17.81 -9.93 -1.93
CA ASP A 195 -17.88 -11.35 -1.55
C ASP A 195 -18.49 -12.20 -2.68
N SER A 196 -19.53 -11.68 -3.34
CA SER A 196 -20.13 -12.33 -4.50
C SER A 196 -19.13 -12.45 -5.66
N LEU A 197 -18.42 -11.37 -6.00
CA LEU A 197 -17.39 -11.39 -7.03
C LEU A 197 -16.23 -12.33 -6.68
N ALA A 198 -15.77 -12.33 -5.43
CA ALA A 198 -14.73 -13.24 -4.95
C ALA A 198 -15.18 -14.71 -5.05
N SER A 199 -16.44 -15.02 -4.71
CA SER A 199 -17.00 -16.35 -4.87
C SER A 199 -17.05 -16.79 -6.34
N ARG A 200 -17.41 -15.88 -7.25
CA ARG A 200 -17.42 -16.12 -8.69
C ARG A 200 -16.01 -16.34 -9.24
N SER A 201 -15.02 -15.55 -8.81
CA SER A 201 -13.62 -15.75 -9.19
C SER A 201 -13.15 -17.16 -8.81
N LYS A 202 -13.42 -17.59 -7.57
CA LYS A 202 -13.08 -18.94 -7.09
C LYS A 202 -13.75 -20.05 -7.90
N ILE A 203 -14.97 -19.86 -8.38
CA ILE A 203 -15.66 -20.84 -9.24
C ILE A 203 -14.99 -20.89 -10.61
N LEU A 204 -14.75 -19.74 -11.23
CA LEU A 204 -14.10 -19.63 -12.54
C LEU A 204 -12.67 -20.19 -12.52
N GLU A 205 -11.92 -19.96 -11.45
CA GLU A 205 -10.59 -20.54 -11.25
C GLU A 205 -10.65 -22.08 -11.19
N ARG A 206 -11.61 -22.65 -10.46
CA ARG A 206 -11.82 -24.11 -10.41
C ARG A 206 -12.21 -24.67 -11.78
N ASP A 207 -13.09 -24.00 -12.50
CA ASP A 207 -13.50 -24.42 -13.84
C ASP A 207 -12.33 -24.35 -14.83
N SER A 208 -11.53 -23.29 -14.77
CA SER A 208 -10.30 -23.17 -15.55
C SER A 208 -9.31 -24.29 -15.26
N ALA A 209 -9.11 -24.64 -13.97
CA ALA A 209 -8.26 -25.76 -13.57
C ALA A 209 -8.79 -27.10 -14.12
N ARG A 210 -10.10 -27.35 -14.00
CA ARG A 210 -10.74 -28.57 -14.53
C ARG A 210 -10.62 -28.67 -16.05
N LEU A 211 -10.77 -27.55 -16.77
CA LEU A 211 -10.61 -27.52 -18.23
C LEU A 211 -9.15 -27.80 -18.64
N LYS A 212 -8.17 -27.23 -17.93
CA LYS A 212 -6.75 -27.52 -18.16
C LYS A 212 -6.41 -28.99 -17.91
N GLU A 213 -6.97 -29.59 -16.88
CA GLU A 213 -6.81 -31.03 -16.60
C GLU A 213 -7.41 -31.89 -17.72
N LYS A 214 -8.63 -31.57 -18.16
CA LYS A 214 -9.27 -32.25 -19.30
C LYS A 214 -8.42 -32.13 -20.58
N LEU A 215 -7.86 -30.95 -20.84
CA LEU A 215 -6.97 -30.73 -21.98
C LEU A 215 -5.68 -31.56 -21.86
N ARG A 216 -5.06 -31.63 -20.66
CA ARG A 216 -3.90 -32.49 -20.41
C ARG A 216 -4.20 -33.97 -20.70
N LEU A 217 -5.36 -34.46 -20.26
CA LEU A 217 -5.78 -35.83 -20.54
C LEU A 217 -5.98 -36.08 -22.03
N MET A 218 -6.57 -35.14 -22.77
CA MET A 218 -6.71 -35.25 -24.23
C MET A 218 -5.35 -35.27 -24.92
N VAL A 219 -4.43 -34.37 -24.54
CA VAL A 219 -3.06 -34.35 -25.08
C VAL A 219 -2.33 -35.67 -24.78
N GLN A 220 -2.49 -36.22 -23.58
CA GLN A 220 -1.94 -37.54 -23.25
C GLN A 220 -2.54 -38.61 -24.17
N LYS A 221 -3.85 -38.67 -24.36
CA LYS A 221 -4.48 -39.64 -25.27
C LYS A 221 -3.91 -39.51 -26.68
N THR A 222 -3.81 -38.29 -27.22
CA THR A 222 -3.21 -38.05 -28.54
C THR A 222 -1.75 -38.51 -28.62
N LYS A 223 -0.96 -38.35 -27.56
CA LYS A 223 0.41 -38.89 -27.50
C LYS A 223 0.43 -40.42 -27.55
N HIS A 224 -0.41 -41.10 -26.76
CA HIS A 224 -0.52 -42.56 -26.80
C HIS A 224 -1.00 -43.05 -28.18
N ASP A 225 -1.95 -42.35 -28.80
CA ASP A 225 -2.42 -42.66 -30.15
C ASP A 225 -1.28 -42.50 -31.18
N ASN A 226 -0.45 -41.47 -31.06
CA ASN A 226 0.73 -41.29 -31.91
C ASN A 226 1.78 -42.40 -31.70
N GLU A 227 2.03 -42.81 -30.46
CA GLU A 227 2.93 -43.93 -30.14
C GLU A 227 2.41 -45.24 -30.74
N LEU A 228 1.10 -45.50 -30.65
CA LEU A 228 0.45 -46.65 -31.27
C LEU A 228 0.60 -46.61 -32.80
N ILE A 229 0.36 -45.45 -33.41
CA ILE A 229 0.57 -45.24 -34.86
C ILE A 229 2.03 -45.52 -35.23
N GLU A 230 3.00 -45.05 -34.44
CA GLU A 230 4.41 -45.35 -34.67
C GLU A 230 4.72 -46.84 -34.55
N GLN A 231 4.18 -47.54 -33.54
CA GLN A 231 4.37 -48.98 -33.37
C GLN A 231 3.79 -49.76 -34.57
N LEU A 232 2.60 -49.38 -35.02
CA LEU A 232 1.97 -49.97 -36.21
C LEU A 232 2.77 -49.69 -37.48
N ARG A 233 3.38 -48.50 -37.62
CA ARG A 233 4.27 -48.16 -38.74
C ARG A 233 5.63 -48.87 -38.67
N ARG A 234 6.11 -49.18 -37.47
CA ARG A 234 7.37 -49.91 -37.24
C ARG A 234 7.26 -51.41 -37.44
N MET A 235 6.04 -51.97 -37.42
CA MET A 235 5.77 -53.32 -37.90
C MET A 235 5.91 -53.27 -39.44
N PRO A 236 7.06 -53.68 -40.02
CA PRO A 236 7.20 -53.65 -41.46
C PRO A 236 6.16 -54.61 -42.01
N GLY A 237 5.43 -54.18 -43.04
CA GLY A 237 4.55 -55.06 -43.77
C GLY A 237 5.26 -56.39 -44.03
N ARG A 238 4.64 -57.47 -43.56
CA ARG A 238 4.96 -58.86 -43.85
C ARG A 238 4.76 -59.21 -45.34
N GLY A 239 4.87 -58.21 -46.23
CA GLY A 239 4.54 -58.27 -47.65
C GLY A 239 5.57 -57.63 -48.58
N GLU A 240 6.67 -57.04 -48.08
CA GLU A 240 7.68 -56.42 -48.94
C GLU A 240 9.10 -56.95 -48.65
N SER A 241 9.41 -58.14 -49.15
CA SER A 241 10.75 -58.60 -49.58
C SER A 241 10.53 -59.88 -50.40
N SER A 242 10.97 -60.00 -51.67
CA SER A 242 12.36 -59.93 -52.11
C SER A 242 12.48 -59.82 -53.65
N PRO A 243 13.63 -59.33 -54.19
CA PRO A 243 13.79 -58.89 -55.56
C PRO A 243 14.44 -59.93 -56.50
N VAL A 244 14.23 -59.65 -57.79
CA VAL A 244 14.80 -60.26 -58.99
C VAL A 244 16.32 -60.41 -58.94
N SER A 245 16.85 -61.58 -59.31
CA SER A 245 18.23 -61.77 -59.80
C SER A 245 18.33 -63.03 -60.68
N GLY A 246 18.63 -62.84 -61.97
CA GLY A 246 19.24 -63.87 -62.84
C GLY A 246 20.76 -64.00 -62.53
N PRO A 247 21.50 -65.00 -63.05
CA PRO A 247 21.63 -65.23 -64.50
C PRO A 247 21.81 -66.72 -64.93
N GLY A 248 21.72 -67.02 -66.24
CA GLY A 248 22.22 -68.31 -66.76
C GLY A 248 21.66 -68.74 -68.12
N ARG A 249 22.27 -68.23 -69.20
CA ARG A 249 22.12 -68.77 -70.56
C ARG A 249 22.73 -70.19 -70.62
N GLY A 250 21.90 -71.21 -70.74
CA GLY A 250 22.26 -72.58 -71.09
C GLY A 250 21.42 -73.06 -72.26
N ARG A 251 22.08 -73.34 -73.38
CA ARG A 251 21.53 -73.59 -74.71
C ARG A 251 21.15 -75.08 -74.89
N VAL A 252 19.91 -75.32 -75.32
CA VAL A 252 19.39 -76.42 -76.17
C VAL A 252 19.56 -77.86 -75.67
N GLN A 253 18.43 -78.50 -75.35
CA GLN A 253 18.00 -79.73 -76.04
C GLN A 253 16.50 -80.00 -75.85
N SER A 254 15.92 -80.51 -76.92
CA SER A 254 14.52 -80.78 -77.28
C SER A 254 13.82 -81.85 -76.46
N THR A 255 12.53 -81.67 -76.16
CA THR A 255 11.47 -82.72 -76.16
C THR A 255 10.06 -82.10 -76.05
N PRO A 256 9.00 -82.81 -76.48
CA PRO A 256 7.74 -82.21 -76.94
C PRO A 256 6.61 -82.16 -75.89
N VAL A 257 5.73 -81.17 -76.08
CA VAL A 257 4.28 -81.13 -75.78
C VAL A 257 3.80 -81.78 -74.47
N GLY A 258 3.53 -80.91 -73.48
CA GLY A 258 2.77 -81.21 -72.26
C GLY A 258 2.19 -79.93 -71.67
N SER A 259 1.12 -79.39 -72.27
CA SER A 259 0.33 -78.28 -71.74
C SER A 259 -0.53 -78.79 -70.56
N GLY A 260 -0.15 -78.43 -69.33
CA GLY A 260 -0.86 -78.87 -68.12
C GLY A 260 -0.59 -78.05 -66.84
N PRO A 261 0.65 -77.56 -66.56
CA PRO A 261 0.90 -76.86 -65.28
C PRO A 261 0.93 -75.32 -65.37
N ALA A 262 1.07 -74.73 -66.57
CA ALA A 262 1.20 -73.27 -66.73
C ALA A 262 -0.14 -72.51 -66.63
N ILE A 263 -1.27 -73.15 -66.95
CA ILE A 263 -2.60 -72.53 -66.88
C ILE A 263 -3.10 -72.49 -65.43
N ALA A 264 -2.79 -73.52 -64.63
CA ALA A 264 -3.11 -73.54 -63.21
C ALA A 264 -2.33 -72.46 -62.43
N GLN A 265 -1.01 -72.33 -62.67
CA GLN A 265 -0.20 -71.29 -62.03
C GLN A 265 -0.61 -69.86 -62.43
N ALA A 266 -1.07 -69.66 -63.67
CA ALA A 266 -1.60 -68.36 -64.10
C ALA A 266 -2.94 -68.03 -63.44
N SER A 267 -3.81 -69.03 -63.23
CA SER A 267 -5.08 -68.87 -62.54
C SER A 267 -4.89 -68.55 -61.05
N ASP A 268 -3.96 -69.23 -60.38
CA ASP A 268 -3.64 -68.97 -58.97
C ASP A 268 -3.06 -67.56 -58.77
N ALA A 269 -2.17 -67.13 -59.67
CA ALA A 269 -1.62 -65.77 -59.65
C ALA A 269 -2.69 -64.68 -59.95
N GLN A 270 -3.69 -64.98 -60.79
CA GLN A 270 -4.81 -64.07 -61.02
C GLN A 270 -5.71 -63.95 -59.79
N GLN A 271 -5.95 -65.05 -59.07
CA GLN A 271 -6.72 -65.04 -57.83
C GLN A 271 -6.02 -64.25 -56.73
N GLU A 272 -4.70 -64.43 -56.55
CA GLU A 272 -3.92 -63.64 -55.60
C GLU A 272 -3.92 -62.13 -55.92
N LEU A 273 -3.92 -61.78 -57.20
CA LEU A 273 -4.03 -60.38 -57.62
C LEU A 273 -5.43 -59.80 -57.32
N GLU A 274 -6.50 -60.56 -57.55
CA GLU A 274 -7.85 -60.12 -57.19
C GLU A 274 -8.02 -59.94 -55.68
N ASP A 275 -7.48 -60.84 -54.88
CA ASP A 275 -7.53 -60.77 -53.41
C ASP A 275 -6.73 -59.56 -52.88
N THR A 276 -5.58 -59.25 -53.47
CA THR A 276 -4.79 -58.05 -53.10
C THR A 276 -5.49 -56.76 -53.53
N VAL A 277 -6.13 -56.72 -54.70
CA VAL A 277 -6.93 -55.58 -55.14
C VAL A 277 -8.15 -55.38 -54.25
N ALA A 278 -8.82 -56.45 -53.82
CA ALA A 278 -9.92 -56.37 -52.86
C ALA A 278 -9.45 -55.79 -51.52
N ARG A 279 -8.34 -56.30 -50.98
CA ARG A 279 -7.77 -55.79 -49.72
C ARG A 279 -7.37 -54.31 -49.81
N LEU A 280 -6.80 -53.89 -50.94
CA LEU A 280 -6.43 -52.49 -51.15
C LEU A 280 -7.63 -51.56 -51.28
N LYS A 281 -8.76 -52.05 -51.83
CA LYS A 281 -10.01 -51.28 -51.89
C LYS A 281 -10.61 -51.07 -50.50
N ASP A 282 -10.67 -52.14 -49.69
CA ASP A 282 -11.15 -52.05 -48.31
C ASP A 282 -10.28 -51.09 -47.49
N GLU A 283 -8.96 -51.16 -47.63
CA GLU A 283 -8.03 -50.24 -46.96
C GLU A 283 -8.18 -48.77 -47.43
N LEU A 284 -8.60 -48.56 -48.68
CA LEU A 284 -8.87 -47.22 -49.22
C LEU A 284 -10.17 -46.66 -48.64
N GLU A 285 -11.21 -47.48 -48.53
CA GLU A 285 -12.50 -47.11 -47.93
C GLU A 285 -12.35 -46.76 -46.44
N ASP A 286 -11.55 -47.53 -45.69
CA ASP A 286 -11.22 -47.23 -44.29
C ASP A 286 -10.45 -45.90 -44.15
N LYS A 287 -9.51 -45.63 -45.06
CA LYS A 287 -8.75 -44.37 -45.08
C LYS A 287 -9.64 -43.19 -45.43
N ASP A 288 -10.55 -43.34 -46.39
CA ASP A 288 -11.51 -42.30 -46.77
C ASP A 288 -12.49 -42.01 -45.62
N ALA A 289 -12.96 -43.04 -44.92
CA ALA A 289 -13.77 -42.88 -43.70
C ALA A 289 -12.99 -42.13 -42.61
N ARG A 290 -11.70 -42.42 -42.44
CA ARG A 290 -10.84 -41.72 -41.47
C ARG A 290 -10.60 -40.26 -41.86
N ILE A 291 -10.40 -39.97 -43.15
CA ILE A 291 -10.27 -38.60 -43.67
C ILE A 291 -11.57 -37.82 -43.43
N ALA A 292 -12.73 -38.43 -43.67
CA ALA A 292 -14.03 -37.81 -43.40
C ALA A 292 -14.19 -37.48 -41.92
N GLN A 293 -13.82 -38.40 -41.01
CA GLN A 293 -13.86 -38.16 -39.57
C GLN A 293 -12.94 -37.00 -39.15
N VAL A 294 -11.68 -36.99 -39.59
CA VAL A 294 -10.72 -35.93 -39.25
C VAL A 294 -11.16 -34.58 -39.81
N THR A 295 -11.76 -34.57 -41.00
CA THR A 295 -12.29 -33.34 -41.62
C THR A 295 -13.43 -32.76 -40.80
N ALA A 296 -14.36 -33.60 -40.32
CA ALA A 296 -15.44 -33.17 -39.43
C ALA A 296 -14.92 -32.64 -38.07
N GLU A 297 -13.91 -33.30 -37.49
CA GLU A 297 -13.28 -32.83 -36.24
C GLU A 297 -12.58 -31.47 -36.42
N LEU A 298 -11.92 -31.24 -37.56
CA LEU A 298 -11.30 -29.95 -37.89
C LEU A 298 -12.34 -28.83 -38.09
N GLU A 299 -13.50 -29.14 -38.66
CA GLU A 299 -14.59 -28.17 -38.81
C GLU A 299 -15.17 -27.76 -37.45
N GLU A 300 -15.39 -28.72 -36.54
CA GLU A 300 -15.89 -28.40 -35.19
C GLU A 300 -14.87 -27.59 -34.38
N LEU A 301 -13.58 -27.92 -34.47
CA LEU A 301 -12.52 -27.12 -33.84
C LEU A 301 -12.46 -25.68 -34.39
N ARG A 302 -12.66 -25.50 -35.69
CA ARG A 302 -12.78 -24.16 -36.29
C ARG A 302 -13.99 -23.40 -35.77
N ARG A 303 -15.13 -24.08 -35.59
CA ARG A 303 -16.36 -23.48 -35.04
C ARG A 303 -16.16 -23.01 -33.59
N VAL A 304 -15.53 -23.83 -32.76
CA VAL A 304 -15.22 -23.48 -31.36
C VAL A 304 -14.25 -22.29 -31.30
N ALA A 305 -13.18 -22.30 -32.11
CA ALA A 305 -12.23 -21.20 -32.15
C ALA A 305 -12.88 -19.86 -32.58
N GLN A 306 -13.82 -19.90 -33.54
CA GLN A 306 -14.59 -18.72 -33.94
C GLN A 306 -15.52 -18.21 -32.83
N ALA A 307 -16.17 -19.11 -32.09
CA ALA A 307 -17.02 -18.75 -30.96
C ALA A 307 -16.21 -18.14 -29.79
N GLU A 308 -15.03 -18.68 -29.50
CA GLU A 308 -14.11 -18.13 -28.50
C GLU A 308 -13.57 -16.74 -28.88
N ALA A 309 -13.24 -16.55 -30.16
CA ALA A 309 -12.80 -15.25 -30.67
C ALA A 309 -13.91 -14.17 -30.56
N ALA A 310 -15.17 -14.53 -30.86
CA ALA A 310 -16.31 -13.62 -30.70
C ALA A 310 -16.56 -13.25 -29.22
N GLY A 311 -16.47 -14.23 -28.31
CA GLY A 311 -16.60 -13.98 -26.86
C GLY A 311 -15.47 -13.11 -26.29
N ALA A 312 -14.24 -13.27 -26.79
CA ALA A 312 -13.11 -12.43 -26.42
C ALA A 312 -13.30 -10.97 -26.87
N GLU A 313 -13.91 -10.74 -28.04
CA GLU A 313 -14.19 -9.39 -28.54
C GLU A 313 -15.29 -8.68 -27.72
N GLU A 314 -16.36 -9.39 -27.34
CA GLU A 314 -17.41 -8.84 -26.47
C GLU A 314 -16.91 -8.50 -25.07
N THR A 315 -16.10 -9.39 -24.47
CA THR A 315 -15.50 -9.14 -23.16
C THR A 315 -14.51 -7.97 -23.20
N SER A 316 -13.74 -7.82 -24.29
CA SER A 316 -12.89 -6.65 -24.52
C SER A 316 -13.70 -5.36 -24.64
N LYS A 317 -14.79 -5.36 -25.41
CA LYS A 317 -15.70 -4.19 -25.52
C LYS A 317 -16.31 -3.81 -24.18
N PHE A 318 -16.72 -4.77 -23.36
CA PHE A 318 -17.25 -4.51 -22.02
C PHE A 318 -16.19 -3.87 -21.11
N GLN A 319 -14.94 -4.36 -21.13
CA GLN A 319 -13.85 -3.77 -20.36
C GLN A 319 -13.52 -2.33 -20.81
N VAL A 320 -13.51 -2.07 -22.13
CA VAL A 320 -13.30 -0.72 -22.66
C VAL A 320 -14.43 0.22 -22.22
N ASN A 321 -15.69 -0.23 -22.25
CA ASN A 321 -16.82 0.56 -21.79
C ASN A 321 -16.76 0.82 -20.27
N ALA A 322 -16.39 -0.18 -19.47
CA ALA A 322 -16.21 -0.01 -18.03
C ALA A 322 -15.11 1.02 -17.71
N LEU A 323 -13.96 0.93 -18.39
CA LEU A 323 -12.87 1.90 -18.26
C LEU A 323 -13.27 3.31 -18.72
N ALA A 324 -14.10 3.43 -19.75
CA ALA A 324 -14.61 4.72 -20.22
C ALA A 324 -15.53 5.38 -19.17
N VAL A 325 -16.39 4.59 -18.51
CA VAL A 325 -17.24 5.06 -17.41
C VAL A 325 -16.40 5.50 -16.22
N GLU A 326 -15.39 4.71 -15.83
CA GLU A 326 -14.50 5.06 -14.73
C GLU A 326 -13.69 6.33 -15.03
N THR A 327 -13.20 6.48 -16.27
CA THR A 327 -12.51 7.70 -16.72
C THR A 327 -13.43 8.92 -16.63
N ARG A 328 -14.71 8.79 -16.99
CA ARG A 328 -15.69 9.87 -16.86
C ARG A 328 -15.94 10.26 -15.40
N ASN A 329 -16.12 9.27 -14.52
CA ASN A 329 -16.32 9.51 -13.09
C ASN A 329 -15.10 10.21 -12.47
N LEU A 330 -13.88 9.79 -12.83
CA LEU A 330 -12.65 10.45 -12.38
C LEU A 330 -12.53 11.89 -12.90
N GLN A 331 -12.98 12.16 -14.13
CA GLN A 331 -13.03 13.51 -14.68
C GLN A 331 -14.03 14.40 -13.91
N GLU A 332 -15.24 13.89 -13.63
CA GLU A 332 -16.24 14.64 -12.85
C GLU A 332 -15.75 14.93 -11.42
N ILE A 333 -15.09 13.97 -10.77
CA ILE A 333 -14.47 14.19 -9.45
C ILE A 333 -13.38 15.26 -9.55
N ALA A 334 -12.49 15.18 -10.56
CA ALA A 334 -11.43 16.16 -10.75
C ALA A 334 -11.96 17.58 -11.02
N GLU A 335 -13.08 17.70 -11.74
CA GLU A 335 -13.75 18.96 -12.01
C GLU A 335 -14.34 19.56 -10.73
N LYS A 336 -15.04 18.76 -9.91
CA LYS A 336 -15.53 19.18 -8.59
C LYS A 336 -14.40 19.66 -7.67
N TYR A 337 -13.26 18.96 -7.64
CA TYR A 337 -12.10 19.41 -6.86
C TYR A 337 -11.51 20.73 -7.40
N ARG A 338 -11.54 20.92 -8.72
CA ARG A 338 -11.08 22.17 -9.34
C ARG A 338 -12.00 23.35 -9.00
N GLU A 339 -13.30 23.15 -9.05
CA GLU A 339 -14.31 24.14 -8.63
C GLU A 339 -14.13 24.51 -7.16
N HIS A 340 -14.05 23.51 -6.27
CA HIS A 340 -13.86 23.75 -4.84
C HIS A 340 -12.54 24.49 -4.54
N ASN A 341 -11.45 24.14 -5.23
CA ASN A 341 -10.19 24.87 -5.12
C ASN A 341 -10.30 26.32 -5.62
N GLY A 342 -11.11 26.56 -6.65
CA GLY A 342 -11.43 27.90 -7.16
C GLY A 342 -12.19 28.73 -6.12
N GLU A 343 -13.24 28.18 -5.53
CA GLU A 343 -14.02 28.82 -4.46
C GLU A 343 -13.13 29.15 -3.24
N LEU A 344 -12.24 28.24 -2.87
CA LEU A 344 -11.30 28.44 -1.77
C LEU A 344 -10.30 29.56 -2.09
N ALA A 345 -9.81 29.63 -3.32
CA ALA A 345 -8.94 30.71 -3.77
C ALA A 345 -9.65 32.07 -3.74
N GLU A 346 -10.88 32.16 -4.23
CA GLU A 346 -11.69 33.39 -4.15
C GLU A 346 -11.95 33.82 -2.70
N SER A 347 -12.25 32.86 -1.82
CA SER A 347 -12.45 33.13 -0.39
C SER A 347 -11.18 33.69 0.25
N LEU A 348 -10.02 33.14 -0.11
CA LEU A 348 -8.71 33.59 0.38
C LEU A 348 -8.36 34.99 -0.14
N GLU A 349 -8.70 35.31 -1.39
CA GLU A 349 -8.55 36.66 -1.96
C GLU A 349 -9.47 37.68 -1.26
N LYS A 350 -10.73 37.32 -1.00
CA LYS A 350 -11.68 38.16 -0.25
C LYS A 350 -11.17 38.43 1.17
N MET A 351 -10.67 37.41 1.86
CA MET A 351 -10.07 37.55 3.20
C MET A 351 -8.81 38.42 3.19
N THR A 352 -7.94 38.23 2.19
CA THR A 352 -6.73 39.05 2.01
C THR A 352 -7.08 40.51 1.78
N THR A 353 -8.10 40.79 0.96
CA THR A 353 -8.58 42.15 0.69
C THR A 353 -9.18 42.80 1.95
N ARG A 354 -9.98 42.06 2.72
CA ARG A 354 -10.50 42.51 4.03
C ARG A 354 -9.37 42.86 4.98
N TYR A 355 -8.38 41.98 5.11
CA TYR A 355 -7.20 42.21 5.96
C TYR A 355 -6.43 43.48 5.55
N GLN A 356 -6.19 43.70 4.25
CA GLN A 356 -5.52 44.92 3.80
C GLN A 356 -6.34 46.20 4.06
N ASN A 357 -7.66 46.14 3.89
CA ASN A 357 -8.54 47.27 4.19
C ASN A 357 -8.53 47.60 5.69
N GLU A 358 -8.60 46.59 6.55
CA GLU A 358 -8.57 46.80 8.00
C GLU A 358 -7.21 47.32 8.48
N LYS A 359 -6.11 46.81 7.89
CA LYS A 359 -4.77 47.35 8.10
C LYS A 359 -4.67 48.83 7.72
N ARG A 360 -5.26 49.24 6.58
CA ARG A 360 -5.30 50.65 6.16
C ARG A 360 -6.12 51.52 7.13
N LYS A 361 -7.25 51.03 7.63
CA LYS A 361 -8.06 51.74 8.63
C LYS A 361 -7.30 51.89 9.95
N SER A 362 -6.64 50.83 10.42
CA SER A 362 -5.82 50.86 11.63
C SER A 362 -4.69 51.88 11.53
N LEU A 363 -4.01 51.96 10.37
CA LEU A 363 -2.99 52.98 10.11
C LEU A 363 -3.56 54.41 10.12
N LYS A 364 -4.74 54.63 9.53
CA LYS A 364 -5.42 55.94 9.57
C LYS A 364 -5.79 56.33 11.00
N LEU A 365 -6.41 55.43 11.76
CA LEU A 365 -6.75 55.65 13.17
C LEU A 365 -5.51 55.96 14.00
N GLY A 366 -4.40 55.24 13.78
CA GLY A 366 -3.13 55.52 14.45
C GLY A 366 -2.57 56.91 14.12
N HIS A 367 -2.71 57.36 12.86
CA HIS A 367 -2.32 58.71 12.46
C HIS A 367 -3.21 59.79 13.09
N ASP A 368 -4.53 59.58 13.09
CA ASP A 368 -5.50 60.51 13.69
C ASP A 368 -5.30 60.62 15.21
N LEU A 369 -5.04 59.50 15.90
CA LEU A 369 -4.65 59.46 17.32
C LEU A 369 -3.33 60.19 17.58
N SER A 370 -2.34 60.03 16.69
CA SER A 370 -1.07 60.76 16.79
C SER A 370 -1.25 62.27 16.61
N MET A 371 -2.18 62.70 15.74
CA MET A 371 -2.50 64.12 15.54
C MET A 371 -3.20 64.71 16.76
N LEU A 372 -4.18 63.99 17.33
CA LEU A 372 -4.93 64.42 18.52
C LEU A 372 -4.08 64.48 19.78
N THR A 373 -3.13 63.56 19.95
CA THR A 373 -2.22 63.55 21.12
C THR A 373 -1.15 64.64 21.05
N SER A 374 -0.92 65.27 19.88
CA SER A 374 0.05 66.36 19.72
C SER A 374 -0.49 67.76 20.07
N ALA A 375 -1.82 67.93 20.24
CA ALA A 375 -2.44 69.26 20.25
C ALA A 375 -3.29 69.62 21.50
N ALA A 376 -3.54 68.72 22.45
CA ALA A 376 -4.36 69.06 23.61
C ALA A 376 -4.04 68.23 24.86
N GLU A 377 -3.98 68.91 26.02
CA GLU A 377 -4.08 68.27 27.33
C GLU A 377 -5.35 67.40 27.39
N PRO A 378 -5.26 66.14 27.86
CA PRO A 378 -6.34 65.18 27.73
C PRO A 378 -7.53 65.54 28.63
N PRO A 379 -8.75 65.71 28.06
CA PRO A 379 -9.96 65.73 28.86
C PRO A 379 -10.18 64.34 29.47
N LYS A 380 -10.55 64.31 30.75
CA LYS A 380 -10.77 63.08 31.53
C LYS A 380 -11.76 62.17 30.79
N PRO A 381 -11.38 60.92 30.49
CA PRO A 381 -12.21 60.01 29.70
C PRO A 381 -13.50 59.68 30.45
N ASN A 382 -14.61 59.67 29.71
CA ASN A 382 -15.89 59.20 30.19
C ASN A 382 -15.81 57.67 30.37
N LEU A 383 -15.64 57.22 31.61
CA LEU A 383 -15.42 55.83 32.02
C LEU A 383 -16.43 54.84 31.42
N ASN A 384 -17.68 55.26 31.16
CA ASN A 384 -18.68 54.36 30.59
C ASN A 384 -18.36 53.96 29.14
N ARG A 385 -17.91 54.92 28.32
CA ARG A 385 -17.56 54.63 26.91
C ARG A 385 -16.30 53.77 26.79
N GLN A 386 -15.41 53.89 27.77
CA GLN A 386 -14.21 53.06 27.84
C GLN A 386 -14.56 51.61 28.17
N ARG A 387 -15.53 51.40 29.07
CA ARG A 387 -16.05 50.08 29.42
C ARG A 387 -16.76 49.37 28.26
N ASP A 388 -17.54 50.11 27.47
CA ASP A 388 -18.21 49.57 26.28
C ASP A 388 -17.20 49.14 25.20
N LEU A 389 -16.12 49.91 25.02
CA LEU A 389 -15.04 49.56 24.08
C LEU A 389 -14.23 48.35 24.55
N GLU A 390 -13.99 48.23 25.86
CA GLU A 390 -13.34 47.06 26.44
C GLU A 390 -14.18 45.79 26.23
N GLN A 391 -15.51 45.87 26.39
CA GLN A 391 -16.41 44.76 26.07
C GLN A 391 -16.39 44.37 24.59
N GLN A 392 -16.43 45.34 23.68
CA GLN A 392 -16.35 45.06 22.24
C GLN A 392 -15.00 44.44 21.84
N LEU A 393 -13.90 44.86 22.47
CA LEU A 393 -12.60 44.23 22.27
C LEU A 393 -12.57 42.80 22.79
N GLU A 394 -13.12 42.55 23.97
CA GLU A 394 -13.19 41.20 24.55
C GLU A 394 -14.07 40.26 23.71
N GLU A 395 -15.19 40.74 23.16
CA GLU A 395 -16.02 39.98 22.22
C GLU A 395 -15.28 39.67 20.90
N LEU A 396 -14.55 40.63 20.34
CA LEU A 396 -13.75 40.42 19.12
C LEU A 396 -12.57 39.47 19.36
N GLU A 397 -11.94 39.53 20.53
CA GLU A 397 -10.89 38.59 20.93
C GLU A 397 -11.43 37.17 21.05
N GLN A 398 -12.60 36.97 21.67
CA GLN A 398 -13.27 35.67 21.76
C GLN A 398 -13.67 35.13 20.39
N GLU A 399 -14.22 35.97 19.50
CA GLU A 399 -14.57 35.55 18.14
C GLU A 399 -13.33 35.17 17.32
N LEU A 400 -12.22 35.92 17.48
CA LEU A 400 -10.96 35.60 16.82
C LEU A 400 -10.37 34.28 17.35
N GLU A 401 -10.43 34.04 18.66
CA GLU A 401 -9.99 32.79 19.29
C GLU A 401 -10.81 31.60 18.76
N PHE A 402 -12.13 31.73 18.67
CA PHE A 402 -13.00 30.70 18.10
C PHE A 402 -12.66 30.39 16.63
N GLN A 403 -12.39 31.41 15.82
CA GLN A 403 -11.97 31.22 14.42
C GLN A 403 -10.61 30.54 14.30
N LEU A 404 -9.67 30.87 15.19
CA LEU A 404 -8.34 30.23 15.24
C LEU A 404 -8.45 28.76 15.65
N ASP A 405 -9.30 28.43 16.62
CA ASP A 405 -9.57 27.05 17.04
C ASP A 405 -10.21 26.24 15.89
N GLY A 406 -11.20 26.81 15.20
CA GLY A 406 -11.82 26.19 14.03
C GLY A 406 -10.86 26.01 12.85
N ALA A 407 -9.93 26.94 12.64
CA ALA A 407 -8.85 26.78 11.66
C ALA A 407 -7.86 25.69 12.10
N HIS A 408 -7.49 25.64 13.38
CA HIS A 408 -6.59 24.64 13.93
C HIS A 408 -7.18 23.24 13.79
N ALA A 409 -8.45 23.04 14.14
CA ALA A 409 -9.15 21.77 13.98
C ALA A 409 -9.18 21.29 12.52
N ARG A 410 -9.39 22.20 11.55
CA ARG A 410 -9.31 21.88 10.12
C ARG A 410 -7.92 21.45 9.69
N VAL A 411 -6.87 22.14 10.16
CA VAL A 411 -5.48 21.76 9.87
C VAL A 411 -5.15 20.39 10.47
N VAL A 412 -5.59 20.09 11.69
CA VAL A 412 -5.39 18.78 12.34
C VAL A 412 -6.13 17.67 11.58
N SER A 413 -7.37 17.93 11.14
CA SER A 413 -8.15 16.97 10.34
C SER A 413 -7.49 16.68 8.98
N LEU A 414 -7.07 17.73 8.27
CA LEU A 414 -6.40 17.59 6.96
C LEU A 414 -5.04 16.89 7.08
N THR A 415 -4.26 17.20 8.12
CA THR A 415 -2.97 16.55 8.35
C THR A 415 -3.13 15.07 8.71
N SER A 416 -4.15 14.71 9.50
CA SER A 416 -4.51 13.31 9.78
C SER A 416 -4.95 12.56 8.52
N ALA A 417 -5.80 13.17 7.69
CA ALA A 417 -6.24 12.60 6.42
C ALA A 417 -5.08 12.39 5.44
N LEU A 418 -4.15 13.35 5.37
CA LEU A 418 -2.96 13.25 4.54
C LEU A 418 -2.05 12.11 5.00
N ALA A 419 -1.83 11.97 6.32
CA ALA A 419 -1.07 10.84 6.87
C ALA A 419 -1.72 9.48 6.55
N ALA A 420 -3.04 9.37 6.66
CA ALA A 420 -3.77 8.15 6.28
C ALA A 420 -3.60 7.82 4.79
N LYS A 421 -3.64 8.82 3.90
CA LYS A 421 -3.39 8.62 2.46
C LYS A 421 -1.94 8.24 2.16
N GLU A 422 -0.97 8.77 2.88
CA GLU A 422 0.43 8.34 2.75
C GLU A 422 0.61 6.87 3.13
N ASP A 423 -0.08 6.40 4.18
CA ASP A 423 -0.03 4.99 4.60
C ASP A 423 -0.75 4.06 3.61
N GLU A 424 -1.88 4.47 3.03
CA GLU A 424 -2.53 3.75 1.91
C GLU A 424 -1.58 3.62 0.71
N ILE A 425 -0.90 4.71 0.32
CA ILE A 425 0.08 4.70 -0.78
C ILE A 425 1.26 3.77 -0.47
N LYS A 426 1.77 3.75 0.77
CA LYS A 426 2.83 2.81 1.19
C LYS A 426 2.38 1.36 1.04
N LEU A 427 1.15 1.04 1.47
CA LEU A 427 0.59 -0.31 1.34
C LEU A 427 0.44 -0.72 -0.12
N CYS A 428 -0.08 0.17 -0.99
CA CYS A 428 -0.15 -0.09 -2.42
C CYS A 428 1.23 -0.33 -3.05
N ARG A 429 2.26 0.43 -2.64
CA ARG A 429 3.64 0.21 -3.12
C ARG A 429 4.20 -1.15 -2.68
N GLN A 430 3.94 -1.57 -1.43
CA GLN A 430 4.34 -2.89 -0.94
C GLN A 430 3.68 -4.02 -1.75
N LEU A 431 2.36 -3.94 -1.95
CA LEU A 431 1.63 -4.93 -2.73
C LEU A 431 2.15 -5.05 -4.17
N VAL A 432 2.51 -3.92 -4.80
CA VAL A 432 3.08 -3.92 -6.14
C VAL A 432 4.47 -4.58 -6.18
N GLU A 433 5.33 -4.32 -5.19
CA GLU A 433 6.63 -5.01 -5.10
C GLU A 433 6.49 -6.51 -4.82
N GLU A 434 5.50 -6.92 -4.00
CA GLU A 434 5.19 -8.34 -3.78
C GLU A 434 4.73 -9.03 -5.09
N HIS A 435 3.81 -8.42 -5.83
CA HIS A 435 3.38 -8.94 -7.12
C HIS A 435 4.52 -9.03 -8.11
N LYS A 436 5.39 -8.02 -8.14
CA LYS A 436 6.58 -8.02 -8.98
C LYS A 436 7.54 -9.15 -8.62
N HIS A 437 7.82 -9.37 -7.34
CA HIS A 437 8.64 -10.51 -6.91
C HIS A 437 8.02 -11.83 -7.35
N ALA A 438 6.71 -12.01 -7.20
CA ALA A 438 6.01 -13.21 -7.65
C ALA A 438 6.11 -13.40 -9.18
N TYR A 439 6.05 -12.32 -9.97
CA TYR A 439 6.26 -12.39 -11.42
C TYR A 439 7.71 -12.74 -11.78
N ASP A 440 8.70 -12.16 -11.12
CA ASP A 440 10.11 -12.43 -11.38
C ASP A 440 10.47 -13.88 -11.02
N GLU A 441 9.91 -14.41 -9.93
CA GLU A 441 10.05 -15.81 -9.52
C GLU A 441 9.40 -16.76 -10.54
N ALA A 442 8.16 -16.49 -10.97
CA ALA A 442 7.48 -17.28 -11.99
C ALA A 442 8.19 -17.26 -13.34
N LEU A 443 8.74 -16.10 -13.75
CA LEU A 443 9.56 -15.98 -14.96
C LEU A 443 10.87 -16.77 -14.83
N GLY A 444 11.48 -16.78 -13.64
CA GLY A 444 12.66 -17.58 -13.32
C GLY A 444 12.40 -19.08 -13.43
N GLU A 445 11.31 -19.56 -12.84
CA GLU A 445 10.89 -20.96 -12.91
C GLU A 445 10.62 -21.41 -14.35
N LEU A 446 9.88 -20.61 -15.13
CA LEU A 446 9.62 -20.89 -16.54
C LEU A 446 10.92 -20.90 -17.36
N ALA A 447 11.86 -19.98 -17.11
CA ALA A 447 13.14 -19.96 -17.79
C ALA A 447 13.97 -21.21 -17.48
N LEU A 448 13.98 -21.69 -16.23
CA LEU A 448 14.64 -22.93 -15.82
C LEU A 448 13.98 -24.17 -16.46
N GLN A 449 12.65 -24.20 -16.59
CA GLN A 449 11.95 -25.26 -17.33
C GLN A 449 12.34 -25.29 -18.81
N VAL A 450 12.47 -24.12 -19.45
CA VAL A 450 12.92 -24.04 -20.85
C VAL A 450 14.37 -24.52 -21.01
N GLN A 451 15.26 -24.17 -20.08
CA GLN A 451 16.66 -24.62 -20.11
C GLN A 451 16.81 -26.12 -19.85
N SER A 452 16.02 -26.68 -18.93
CA SER A 452 16.07 -28.12 -18.62
C SER A 452 15.40 -29.00 -19.69
N GLY A 453 14.52 -28.45 -20.53
CA GLY A 453 13.77 -29.17 -21.56
C GLY A 453 14.49 -29.51 -22.87
N GLY A 454 15.79 -29.26 -23.00
CA GLY A 454 16.70 -29.73 -24.08
C GLY A 454 16.14 -29.80 -25.51
N ALA A 455 16.45 -28.82 -26.36
CA ALA A 455 16.29 -28.73 -27.83
C ALA A 455 14.93 -29.09 -28.49
N GLY A 456 13.98 -29.68 -27.76
CA GLY A 456 12.60 -30.00 -28.20
C GLY A 456 11.55 -29.32 -27.33
N GLY A 457 11.88 -28.17 -26.75
CA GLY A 457 11.03 -27.45 -25.79
C GLY A 457 9.63 -27.15 -26.36
N ASP A 458 8.61 -27.46 -25.55
CA ASP A 458 7.20 -27.28 -25.90
C ASP A 458 6.93 -25.80 -26.27
N PRO A 459 6.54 -25.49 -27.53
CA PRO A 459 6.29 -24.12 -27.99
C PRO A 459 5.17 -23.43 -27.21
N GLN A 460 4.37 -24.17 -26.45
CA GLN A 460 3.37 -23.61 -25.54
C GLN A 460 4.01 -22.83 -24.37
N VAL A 461 5.11 -23.31 -23.81
CA VAL A 461 5.82 -22.65 -22.69
C VAL A 461 6.42 -21.31 -23.15
N GLY A 462 6.93 -21.25 -24.38
CA GLY A 462 7.44 -20.00 -24.96
C GLY A 462 6.36 -18.94 -25.17
N ARG A 463 5.13 -19.35 -25.55
CA ARG A 463 3.98 -18.44 -25.68
C ARG A 463 3.50 -17.93 -24.32
N GLU A 464 3.43 -18.80 -23.32
CA GLU A 464 3.07 -18.40 -21.95
C GLU A 464 4.09 -17.41 -21.37
N LEU A 465 5.39 -17.61 -21.62
CA LEU A 465 6.45 -16.69 -21.21
C LEU A 465 6.31 -15.31 -21.87
N MET A 466 6.02 -15.26 -23.17
CA MET A 466 5.79 -14.00 -23.89
C MET A 466 4.55 -13.26 -23.37
N ASP A 467 3.46 -13.97 -23.10
CA ASP A 467 2.24 -13.36 -22.57
C ASP A 467 2.42 -12.84 -21.14
N LEU A 468 3.11 -13.59 -20.27
CA LEU A 468 3.41 -13.17 -18.91
C LEU A 468 4.32 -11.92 -18.91
N ARG A 469 5.34 -11.88 -19.77
CA ARG A 469 6.19 -10.71 -19.96
C ARG A 469 5.42 -9.51 -20.52
N GLY A 470 4.46 -9.76 -21.41
CA GLY A 470 3.56 -8.72 -21.92
C GLY A 470 2.66 -8.12 -20.83
N ARG A 471 2.12 -8.95 -19.93
CA ARG A 471 1.34 -8.52 -18.76
C ARG A 471 2.20 -7.71 -17.78
N TYR A 472 3.42 -8.17 -17.49
CA TYR A 472 4.38 -7.45 -16.65
C TYR A 472 4.70 -6.05 -17.21
N ASN A 473 5.03 -5.95 -18.50
CA ASN A 473 5.34 -4.67 -19.14
C ASN A 473 4.15 -3.69 -19.14
N ARG A 474 2.92 -4.20 -19.33
CA ARG A 474 1.70 -3.37 -19.22
C ARG A 474 1.51 -2.84 -17.80
N MET A 475 1.72 -3.68 -16.79
CA MET A 475 1.65 -3.27 -15.38
C MET A 475 2.67 -2.18 -15.08
N VAL A 476 3.94 -2.35 -15.48
CA VAL A 476 5.00 -1.35 -15.30
C VAL A 476 4.66 -0.03 -16.00
N MET A 477 4.13 -0.07 -17.24
CA MET A 477 3.69 1.14 -17.94
C MET A 477 2.54 1.86 -17.22
N LEU A 478 1.55 1.11 -16.72
CA LEU A 478 0.43 1.69 -15.97
C LEU A 478 0.93 2.39 -14.71
N LEU A 479 1.87 1.80 -13.99
CA LEU A 479 2.40 2.39 -12.77
C LEU A 479 3.23 3.66 -13.07
N SER A 480 4.05 3.64 -14.12
CA SER A 480 4.80 4.81 -14.59
C SER A 480 3.87 5.97 -15.00
N LYS A 481 2.72 5.67 -15.63
CA LYS A 481 1.72 6.68 -16.01
C LYS A 481 1.09 7.40 -14.81
N HIS A 482 1.07 6.76 -13.64
CA HIS A 482 0.51 7.35 -12.41
C HIS A 482 1.56 8.12 -11.58
N GLY A 483 2.72 8.46 -12.17
CA GLY A 483 3.76 9.20 -11.48
C GLY A 483 4.42 8.42 -10.35
N ILE A 484 4.20 7.10 -10.29
CA ILE A 484 5.02 6.20 -9.51
C ILE A 484 6.29 6.01 -10.34
N GLU A 485 7.20 6.98 -10.22
CA GLU A 485 8.54 6.86 -10.80
C GLU A 485 9.24 5.67 -10.11
N TYR A 486 9.65 4.70 -10.93
CA TYR A 486 10.40 3.51 -10.53
C TYR A 486 11.90 3.69 -10.73
#